data_AF-A0A564SDH3-F1
#
_entry.id   AF-A0A564SDH3-F1
#
_cell.length_a   1.000
_cell.length_b   1.000
_cell.length_c   1.000
_cell.angle_alpha   90.00
_cell.angle_beta   90.00
_cell.angle_gamma   90.00
#
_symmetry.space_group_name_H-M   'P 1'
#
loop_
_entity.id
_entity.type
_entity.pdbx_description
1 polymer ?
#
loop_
_entity_poly.entity_id
_entity_poly.type
_entity_poly.pdbx_seq_one_letter_code
_entity_poly.pdbx_strand_id
1 'polypeptide(L)'
;MNVVDLTLRVSIFFSNAIDESKQVPVSQINFSFHRHNKDGSYHFVMENRMQEEKVDLDAIMQEENQKKTSDLNLHSAKNILRKYSDDKLITSSGDYLLKQELIFK
;
A
#
# COMPACT_ATOMS: atom_id res chain seq x y z
N MET A 1 -1.11 -0.08 15.95
CA MET A 1 -1.31 -1.39 15.26
C MET A 1 -0.59 -2.54 15.96
N ASN A 2 -1.14 -3.77 15.99
CA ASN A 2 -0.36 -4.94 16.44
C ASN A 2 0.58 -5.46 15.33
N VAL A 3 1.59 -6.26 15.70
CA VAL A 3 2.62 -6.73 14.76
C VAL A 3 2.06 -7.67 13.68
N VAL A 4 1.04 -8.46 13.98
CA VAL A 4 0.44 -9.42 13.04
C VAL A 4 -0.33 -8.66 11.95
N ASP A 5 -1.17 -7.71 12.35
CA ASP A 5 -1.93 -6.86 11.45
C ASP A 5 -1.00 -5.98 10.59
N LEU A 6 0.09 -5.47 11.17
CA LEU A 6 1.13 -4.75 10.42
C LEU A 6 1.80 -5.66 9.39
N THR A 7 2.21 -6.87 9.78
CA THR A 7 2.86 -7.84 8.89
C THR A 7 1.96 -8.18 7.72
N LEU A 8 0.70 -8.51 7.99
CA LEU A 8 -0.29 -8.84 6.97
C LEU A 8 -0.44 -7.69 5.94
N ARG A 9 -0.46 -6.46 6.43
CA ARG A 9 -0.62 -5.26 5.60
C ARG A 9 0.59 -4.95 4.74
N VAL A 10 1.79 -5.03 5.32
CA VAL A 10 3.05 -4.87 4.59
C VAL A 10 3.19 -5.97 3.53
N SER A 11 2.81 -7.22 3.85
CA SER A 11 2.77 -8.32 2.88
C SER A 11 1.85 -8.02 1.69
N ILE A 12 0.64 -7.49 1.92
CA ILE A 12 -0.28 -7.07 0.84
C ILE A 12 0.39 -6.05 -0.10
N PHE A 13 1.05 -5.03 0.46
CA PHE A 13 1.72 -4.00 -0.35
C PHE A 13 2.85 -4.57 -1.20
N PHE A 14 3.70 -5.42 -0.61
CA PHE A 14 4.77 -6.10 -1.35
C PHE A 14 4.24 -7.04 -2.42
N SER A 15 3.23 -7.86 -2.13
CA SER A 15 2.64 -8.76 -3.12
C SER A 15 2.11 -7.98 -4.34
N ASN A 16 1.36 -6.90 -4.11
CA ASN A 16 0.82 -6.09 -5.21
C ASN A 16 1.92 -5.42 -6.04
N ALA A 17 2.93 -4.84 -5.38
CA ALA A 17 4.04 -4.21 -6.07
C ALA A 17 4.87 -5.24 -6.88
N ILE A 18 5.05 -6.45 -6.36
CA ILE A 18 5.75 -7.53 -7.06
C ILE A 18 4.96 -7.97 -8.30
N ASP A 19 3.63 -8.11 -8.20
CA ASP A 19 2.81 -8.47 -9.35
C ASP A 19 2.77 -7.37 -10.42
N GLU A 20 2.77 -6.11 -10.00
CA GLU A 20 2.85 -4.98 -10.92
C GLU A 20 4.24 -4.88 -11.57
N SER A 21 5.30 -5.19 -10.81
CA SER A 21 6.68 -5.16 -11.30
C SER A 21 6.93 -6.13 -12.47
N LYS A 22 6.14 -7.21 -12.58
CA LYS A 22 6.21 -8.18 -13.68
C LYS A 22 5.62 -7.64 -15.00
N GLN A 23 4.80 -6.58 -14.93
CA GLN A 23 4.05 -6.03 -16.06
C GLN A 23 4.71 -4.78 -16.64
N VAL A 24 5.70 -4.19 -15.96
CA VAL A 24 6.39 -2.96 -16.37
C VAL A 24 7.77 -3.26 -16.98
N PRO A 25 8.23 -2.47 -17.96
CA PRO A 25 9.53 -2.68 -18.61
C PRO A 25 10.73 -2.37 -17.70
N VAL A 26 10.55 -1.45 -16.75
CA VAL A 26 11.55 -1.11 -15.72
C VAL A 26 10.88 -1.27 -14.37
N SER A 27 11.25 -2.32 -13.64
CA SER A 27 10.74 -2.58 -12.31
C SER A 27 11.52 -1.80 -11.27
N GLN A 28 10.79 -1.18 -10.34
CA GLN A 28 11.36 -0.50 -9.19
C GLN A 28 10.37 -0.58 -8.03
N ILE A 29 10.88 -0.93 -6.86
CA ILE A 29 10.15 -0.90 -5.59
C ILE A 29 11.06 -0.18 -4.58
N ASN A 30 10.61 0.96 -4.08
CA ASN A 30 11.26 1.70 -3.01
C ASN A 30 10.43 1.56 -1.74
N PHE A 31 11.07 1.44 -0.59
CA PHE A 31 10.37 1.51 0.69
C PHE A 31 11.21 2.20 1.75
N SER A 32 10.53 2.76 2.76
CA SER A 32 11.15 3.31 3.95
C SER A 32 10.28 3.05 5.16
N PHE A 33 10.93 2.89 6.30
CA PHE A 33 10.27 2.79 7.60
C PHE A 33 10.97 3.72 8.57
N HIS A 34 10.22 4.66 9.15
CA HIS A 34 10.79 5.63 10.06
C HIS A 34 9.76 6.06 11.11
N ARG A 35 10.28 6.50 12.26
CA ARG A 35 9.47 7.08 13.32
C ARG A 35 9.51 8.60 13.20
N HIS A 36 8.36 9.23 13.21
CA HIS A 36 8.23 10.68 13.18
C HIS A 36 8.45 11.25 14.59
N ASN A 37 9.46 12.09 14.73
CA ASN A 37 9.94 12.55 16.06
C ASN A 37 8.94 13.42 16.82
N LYS A 38 8.01 14.10 16.13
CA LYS A 38 7.11 15.08 16.76
C LYS A 38 5.94 14.45 17.51
N ASP A 39 5.28 13.47 16.90
CA ASP A 39 4.09 12.81 17.44
C ASP A 39 4.34 11.33 17.79
N GLY A 40 5.56 10.85 17.54
CA GLY A 40 6.01 9.50 17.84
C GLY A 40 5.43 8.43 16.91
N SER A 41 4.69 8.82 15.87
CA SER A 41 4.05 7.89 14.92
C SER A 41 5.08 7.19 14.04
N TYR A 42 4.76 5.98 13.59
CA TYR A 42 5.53 5.23 12.62
C TYR A 42 4.95 5.46 11.23
N HIS A 43 5.84 5.68 10.28
CA HIS A 43 5.54 5.83 8.86
C HIS A 43 6.19 4.67 8.12
N PHE A 44 5.37 3.84 7.49
CA PHE A 44 5.80 2.90 6.48
C PHE A 44 5.39 3.46 5.11
N VAL A 45 6.36 3.75 4.26
CA VAL A 45 6.14 4.28 2.92
C VAL A 45 6.66 3.28 1.92
N MET A 46 5.85 2.97 0.92
CA MET A 46 6.23 2.11 -0.19
C MET A 46 5.81 2.74 -1.51
N GLU A 47 6.66 2.59 -2.51
CA GLU A 47 6.43 3.11 -3.86
C GLU A 47 6.85 2.07 -4.89
N ASN A 48 6.04 1.86 -5.92
CA ASN A 48 6.39 0.99 -7.05
C ASN A 48 6.04 1.62 -8.38
N ARG A 49 6.77 1.25 -9.43
CA ARG A 49 6.39 1.61 -10.80
C ARG A 49 5.13 0.88 -11.24
N MET A 50 4.32 1.58 -12.01
CA MET A 50 3.12 1.11 -12.69
C MET A 50 3.27 1.27 -14.20
N GLN A 51 2.43 0.55 -14.95
CA GLN A 51 2.35 0.70 -16.41
C GLN A 51 1.66 2.01 -16.81
N GLU A 52 0.63 2.40 -16.06
CA GLU A 52 -0.15 3.62 -16.29
C GLU A 52 0.49 4.81 -15.56
N GLU A 53 0.47 5.99 -16.19
CA GLU A 53 1.02 7.22 -15.61
C GLU A 53 0.33 7.57 -14.28
N LYS A 54 -0.98 7.38 -14.24
CA LYS A 54 -1.83 7.63 -13.08
C LYS A 54 -3.01 6.67 -13.13
N VAL A 55 -3.32 6.06 -11.98
CA VAL A 55 -4.46 5.17 -11.83
C VAL A 55 -5.61 5.86 -11.11
N ASP A 56 -6.83 5.45 -11.44
CA ASP A 56 -8.03 5.83 -10.69
C ASP A 56 -8.00 5.14 -9.31
N LEU A 57 -7.72 5.94 -8.28
CA LEU A 57 -7.59 5.48 -6.91
C LEU A 57 -8.92 4.98 -6.33
N ASP A 58 -10.04 5.51 -6.80
CA ASP A 58 -11.35 5.08 -6.33
C ASP A 58 -11.71 3.72 -6.93
N ALA A 59 -11.37 3.50 -8.21
CA ALA A 59 -11.59 2.22 -8.88
C ALA A 59 -10.77 1.07 -8.27
N ILE A 60 -9.48 1.29 -7.95
CA ILE A 60 -8.63 0.24 -7.35
C ILE A 60 -9.02 -0.07 -5.89
N MET A 61 -9.74 0.83 -5.23
CA MET A 61 -10.22 0.64 -3.86
C MET A 61 -11.55 -0.14 -3.79
N GLN A 62 -12.22 -0.34 -4.94
CA GLN A 62 -13.44 -1.14 -5.05
C GLN A 62 -13.11 -2.63 -5.17
N GLU A 63 -13.89 -3.48 -4.47
CA GLU A 63 -13.66 -4.94 -4.43
C GLU A 63 -13.74 -5.60 -5.81
N GLU A 64 -14.60 -5.10 -6.71
CA GLU A 64 -14.91 -5.74 -7.99
C GLU A 64 -13.80 -5.61 -9.04
N ASN A 65 -12.92 -4.61 -8.90
CA ASN A 65 -11.84 -4.31 -9.86
C ASN A 65 -10.49 -4.96 -9.50
N GLN A 66 -10.43 -5.75 -8.42
CA GLN A 66 -9.18 -6.32 -7.93
C GLN A 66 -8.95 -7.72 -8.53
N LYS A 67 -7.73 -7.96 -9.06
CA LYS A 67 -7.32 -9.28 -9.56
C LYS A 67 -7.52 -10.34 -8.46
N LYS A 68 -8.35 -11.36 -8.73
CA LYS A 68 -8.69 -12.50 -7.84
C LYS A 68 -7.50 -13.37 -7.38
N THR A 69 -6.26 -13.02 -7.74
CA THR A 69 -5.08 -13.88 -7.59
C THR A 69 -4.31 -13.68 -6.30
N SER A 70 -4.60 -12.66 -5.49
CA SER A 70 -3.99 -12.52 -4.15
C SER A 70 -5.06 -12.63 -3.07
N ASP A 71 -4.94 -13.66 -2.22
CA ASP A 71 -5.72 -13.82 -0.97
C ASP A 71 -5.49 -12.67 0.04
N LEU A 72 -4.70 -11.67 -0.36
CA LEU A 72 -4.18 -10.54 0.39
C LEU A 72 -4.39 -9.27 -0.45
N ASN A 73 -5.59 -8.69 -0.36
CA ASN A 73 -6.03 -7.58 -1.21
C ASN A 73 -6.04 -6.21 -0.50
N LEU A 74 -6.00 -5.11 -1.26
CA LEU A 74 -6.00 -3.73 -0.71
C LEU A 74 -7.25 -3.44 0.14
N HIS A 75 -8.36 -4.10 -0.20
CA HIS A 75 -9.60 -4.04 0.56
C HIS A 75 -9.44 -4.64 1.97
N SER A 76 -8.77 -5.78 2.08
CA SER A 76 -8.42 -6.44 3.35
C SER A 76 -7.48 -5.55 4.16
N ALA A 77 -6.49 -4.94 3.50
CA ALA A 77 -5.64 -3.92 4.13
C ALA A 77 -6.46 -2.74 4.69
N LYS A 78 -7.51 -2.30 4.00
CA LYS A 78 -8.42 -1.22 4.45
C LYS A 78 -9.31 -1.68 5.62
N ASN A 79 -9.82 -2.90 5.58
CA ASN A 79 -10.64 -3.46 6.66
C ASN A 79 -9.83 -3.69 7.95
N ILE A 80 -8.54 -4.06 7.84
CA ILE A 80 -7.62 -4.13 8.99
C ILE A 80 -7.49 -2.76 9.67
N LEU A 81 -7.41 -1.67 8.90
CA LEU A 81 -7.35 -0.31 9.48
C LEU A 81 -8.62 0.13 10.20
N ARG A 82 -9.79 -0.41 9.87
CA ARG A 82 -11.01 -0.06 10.59
C ARG A 82 -10.94 -0.40 12.08
N LYS A 83 -10.07 -1.34 12.47
CA LYS A 83 -9.79 -1.70 13.87
C LYS A 83 -8.92 -0.65 14.59
N TYR A 84 -8.26 0.23 13.84
CA TYR A 84 -7.30 1.21 14.33
C TYR A 84 -7.70 2.61 13.86
N SER A 85 -8.62 3.26 14.58
CA SER A 85 -9.21 4.56 14.20
C SER A 85 -8.20 5.68 13.99
N ASP A 86 -7.05 5.59 14.65
CA ASP A 86 -6.00 6.61 14.62
C ASP A 86 -4.96 6.35 13.52
N ASP A 87 -4.96 5.15 12.93
CA ASP A 87 -4.03 4.75 11.88
C ASP A 87 -4.56 5.23 10.51
N LYS A 88 -3.66 5.66 9.63
CA LYS A 88 -4.00 6.22 8.31
C LYS A 88 -3.31 5.45 7.20
N LEU A 89 -4.03 5.19 6.11
CA LEU A 89 -3.45 4.81 4.82
C LEU A 89 -3.71 5.94 3.82
N ILE A 90 -2.64 6.45 3.26
CA ILE A 90 -2.66 7.41 2.16
C ILE A 90 -2.16 6.66 0.91
N THR A 91 -2.93 6.72 -0.17
CA THR A 91 -2.52 6.20 -1.47
C THR A 91 -2.49 7.36 -2.45
N SER A 92 -1.43 7.45 -3.26
CA SER A 92 -1.32 8.43 -4.33
C SER A 92 -0.72 7.79 -5.57
N SER A 93 -1.11 8.28 -6.75
CA SER A 93 -0.60 7.84 -8.04
C SER A 93 -0.22 9.03 -8.91
N GLY A 94 0.86 8.89 -9.68
CA GLY A 94 1.36 9.89 -10.62
C GLY A 94 2.78 9.56 -11.07
N ASP A 95 3.23 10.12 -12.19
CA ASP A 95 4.58 9.88 -12.74
C ASP A 95 4.94 8.39 -12.89
N TYR A 96 3.95 7.55 -13.22
CA TYR A 96 4.09 6.08 -13.28
C TYR A 96 4.45 5.43 -11.94
N LEU A 97 4.18 6.10 -10.83
CA LEU A 97 4.45 5.63 -9.47
C LEU A 97 3.15 5.49 -8.69
N LEU A 98 3.01 4.36 -7.99
CA LEU A 98 2.02 4.19 -6.93
C LEU A 98 2.73 4.31 -5.60
N LYS A 99 2.28 5.22 -4.75
CA LYS A 99 2.79 5.39 -3.40
C LYS A 99 1.70 5.01 -2.39
N GLN A 100 2.09 4.19 -1.41
CA GLN A 100 1.28 3.81 -0.26
C GLN A 100 2.00 4.19 1.02
N GLU A 101 1.36 5.02 1.84
CA GLU A 101 1.91 5.49 3.11
C GLU A 101 0.97 5.09 4.25
N LEU A 102 1.47 4.24 5.13
CA LEU A 102 0.81 3.78 6.33
C LEU A 102 1.40 4.51 7.54
N ILE A 103 0.55 5.24 8.25
CA ILE A 103 0.88 6.00 9.46
C ILE A 103 0.16 5.36 10.64
N PHE A 104 0.89 4.98 11.69
CA PHE A 104 0.32 4.28 12.84
C PHE A 104 1.10 4.53 14.14
N LYS A 105 0.51 4.17 15.28
CA LYS A 105 1.20 4.15 16.58
C LYS A 105 1.47 2.74 17.10
#